data_AF-A0A7S4HAQ3-F1
#
_entry.id   AF-A0A7S4HAQ3-F1
#
_cell.length_a   1.000
_cell.length_b   1.000
_cell.length_c   1.000
_cell.angle_alpha   90.00
_cell.angle_beta   90.00
_cell.angle_gamma   90.00
#
_symmetry.space_group_name_H-M   'P 1'
#
loop_
_entity.id
_entity.type
_entity.pdbx_description
1 polymer ?
#
loop_
_entity_poly.entity_id
_entity_poly.type
_entity_poly.pdbx_seq_one_letter_code
_entity_poly.pdbx_strand_id
1 'polypeptide(L)'
;AGAGAGAGAGAGAGAGAGAGISSSWMLRLNPPQRTQDVVRTDVLRYTAAVDSETNLFQVPDRSSLMSSSVLVATCASCKLLDLRSVPPGHFNLIIVDEAAQALEPELLLPLSFKEEETCVALAGDWRQLGPVVRSSSANQLGLSVSLMERLANMRSYKGSKKMIKLNRNYRSHEALLQVPSKLFYDDDLIACGDEKVTHSLLGVSKRILRAESIVEEKEGPSRKEEEEEDKEEDKEEEEEEGFNSDAPLFFYGVIGKEICEDNSPSSYNPVEATVIVSLIEKLLSAKEFQVNSNDIGVIAPYRLQVQKIRLLLRSKNLHSVRVGTVDDYQGQEEKVILISTTLSNSERVNADHDNSIGFLHNSRRFNVAITRAKSFCLIVGNPWIMLAAPHWKELLLHCSMMRTYVGCENPLGSVGGDGEEEDENALLAMMREKMLGAGVVMTSANQKMDEFFRDEQQFRVLL
;
A
#
# COMPACT_ATOMS: atom_id res chain seq x y z
N ALA A 1 67.13 28.29 -5.67
CA ALA A 1 67.16 28.96 -4.35
C ALA A 1 65.82 29.68 -4.22
N GLY A 2 64.83 29.16 -3.51
CA GLY A 2 64.76 28.99 -2.05
C GLY A 2 63.89 30.13 -1.50
N ALA A 3 62.59 29.88 -1.28
CA ALA A 3 61.91 29.83 0.05
C ALA A 3 61.22 31.18 0.39
N GLY A 4 60.05 31.32 1.01
CA GLY A 4 59.03 30.43 1.58
C GLY A 4 57.75 31.27 1.82
N ALA A 5 56.56 30.68 1.75
CA ALA A 5 55.73 30.23 2.88
C ALA A 5 54.76 31.28 3.45
N GLY A 6 53.46 30.97 3.35
CA GLY A 6 52.35 31.65 3.99
C GLY A 6 51.11 30.77 3.91
N ALA A 7 50.96 29.88 4.88
CA ALA A 7 49.91 28.87 4.98
C ALA A 7 48.58 29.49 5.44
N GLY A 8 47.48 29.07 4.81
CA GLY A 8 46.12 29.23 5.31
C GLY A 8 45.41 27.88 5.23
N ALA A 9 45.40 27.16 6.34
CA ALA A 9 44.67 25.91 6.51
C ALA A 9 43.18 26.22 6.73
N GLY A 10 42.32 25.74 5.82
CA GLY A 10 40.88 25.66 5.99
C GLY A 10 40.45 24.22 5.79
N ALA A 11 39.94 23.60 6.85
CA ALA A 11 39.70 22.18 7.00
C ALA A 11 38.82 21.58 5.89
N GLY A 12 39.27 20.45 5.36
CA GLY A 12 38.47 19.58 4.50
C GLY A 12 37.38 18.89 5.31
N ALA A 13 36.13 19.13 4.94
CA ALA A 13 35.05 18.19 5.14
C ALA A 13 34.92 17.36 3.85
N GLY A 14 35.60 16.22 3.82
CA GLY A 14 35.40 15.21 2.79
C GLY A 14 34.03 14.57 2.97
N ALA A 15 33.00 15.15 2.34
CA ALA A 15 31.78 14.43 2.04
C ALA A 15 32.03 13.62 0.76
N GLY A 16 31.91 12.30 0.86
CA GLY A 16 32.20 11.37 -0.22
C GLY A 16 31.49 11.76 -1.52
N ALA A 17 32.29 12.12 -2.53
CA ALA A 17 31.86 12.21 -3.90
C ALA A 17 31.54 10.79 -4.38
N GLY A 18 30.30 10.33 -4.15
CA GLY A 18 29.74 9.26 -4.96
C GLY A 18 29.85 9.68 -6.43
N ALA A 19 30.31 8.77 -7.29
CA ALA A 19 30.43 8.99 -8.73
C ALA A 19 29.09 9.47 -9.31
N GLY A 20 28.89 10.78 -9.32
CA GLY A 20 27.64 11.41 -9.69
C GLY A 20 27.50 11.43 -11.20
N ILE A 21 26.37 10.95 -11.69
CA ILE A 21 25.94 11.13 -13.08
C ILE A 21 25.97 12.63 -13.43
N SER A 22 26.73 13.01 -14.46
CA SER A 22 26.76 14.38 -14.99
C SER A 22 25.34 14.83 -15.37
N SER A 23 24.99 16.08 -15.09
CA SER A 23 23.69 16.65 -15.52
C SER A 23 23.52 16.64 -17.05
N SER A 24 24.61 16.54 -17.81
CA SER A 24 24.58 16.40 -19.27
C SER A 24 24.32 14.96 -19.76
N TRP A 25 24.43 13.96 -18.88
CA TRP A 25 24.29 12.55 -19.24
C TRP A 25 22.83 12.09 -19.23
N MET A 26 22.03 12.63 -18.31
CA MET A 26 20.62 12.28 -18.12
C MET A 26 19.71 13.49 -18.25
N LEU A 27 18.63 13.33 -19.00
CA LEU A 27 17.55 14.32 -19.11
C LEU A 27 16.21 13.69 -18.76
N ARG A 28 15.48 14.31 -17.83
CA ARG A 28 14.12 13.98 -17.44
C ARG A 28 13.15 14.91 -18.16
N LEU A 29 12.34 14.32 -19.04
CA LEU A 29 11.25 15.00 -19.72
C LEU A 29 10.01 15.01 -18.84
N ASN A 30 9.63 16.22 -18.46
CA ASN A 30 8.43 16.46 -17.68
C ASN A 30 7.31 16.99 -18.59
N PRO A 31 6.03 16.69 -18.28
CA PRO A 31 4.91 17.29 -19.01
C PRO A 31 4.97 18.82 -18.95
N PRO A 32 4.74 19.54 -20.07
CA PRO A 32 4.80 21.01 -20.08
C PRO A 32 3.75 21.69 -19.20
N GLN A 33 2.71 20.96 -18.79
CA GLN A 33 1.68 21.44 -17.87
C GLN A 33 2.07 21.27 -16.39
N ARG A 34 3.22 20.65 -16.09
CA ARG A 34 3.69 20.40 -14.72
C ARG A 34 4.57 21.55 -14.24
N THR A 35 4.37 21.99 -13.00
CA THR A 35 5.23 22.98 -12.35
C THR A 35 6.47 22.35 -11.72
N GLN A 36 7.51 23.15 -11.51
CA GLN A 36 8.75 22.68 -10.88
C GLN A 36 8.56 22.29 -9.40
N ASP A 37 7.65 22.96 -8.70
CA ASP A 37 7.49 22.87 -7.23
C ASP A 37 7.07 21.48 -6.75
N VAL A 38 6.44 20.71 -7.64
CA VAL A 38 5.98 19.34 -7.36
C VAL A 38 7.03 18.28 -7.71
N VAL A 39 8.25 18.69 -8.03
CA VAL A 39 9.38 17.81 -8.34
C VAL A 39 10.37 17.87 -7.19
N ARG A 40 10.84 16.70 -6.74
CA ARG A 40 11.81 16.61 -5.66
C ARG A 40 13.11 17.32 -6.04
N THR A 41 13.70 18.03 -5.08
CA THR A 41 14.87 18.90 -5.26
C THR A 41 16.12 18.13 -5.71
N ASP A 42 16.26 16.87 -5.29
CA ASP A 42 17.38 15.97 -5.62
C ASP A 42 17.47 15.61 -7.11
N VAL A 43 16.35 15.69 -7.83
CA VAL A 43 16.26 15.35 -9.26
C VAL A 43 16.07 16.55 -10.18
N LEU A 44 15.93 17.77 -9.65
CA LEU A 44 15.76 18.99 -10.44
C LEU A 44 16.93 19.27 -11.40
N ARG A 45 18.16 18.91 -11.00
CA ARG A 45 19.35 19.04 -11.85
C ARG A 45 19.31 18.23 -13.16
N TYR A 46 18.39 17.28 -13.27
CA TYR A 46 18.21 16.43 -14.45
C TYR A 46 16.99 16.82 -15.27
N THR A 47 16.20 17.82 -14.86
CA THR A 47 14.99 18.22 -15.62
C THR A 47 15.30 19.27 -16.67
N ALA A 48 14.39 19.42 -17.63
CA ALA A 48 14.41 20.54 -18.57
C ALA A 48 14.31 21.90 -17.86
N ALA A 49 14.70 22.96 -18.56
CA ALA A 49 14.49 24.34 -18.10
C ALA A 49 13.01 24.63 -17.89
N VAL A 50 12.73 25.56 -16.98
CA VAL A 50 11.38 26.05 -16.70
C VAL A 50 11.24 27.48 -17.18
N ASP A 51 10.03 27.84 -17.56
CA ASP A 51 9.67 29.21 -17.88
C ASP A 51 9.67 30.07 -16.61
N SER A 52 10.34 31.23 -16.67
CA SER A 52 10.56 32.06 -15.47
C SER A 52 9.30 32.72 -14.93
N GLU A 53 8.26 32.89 -15.76
CA GLU A 53 7.01 33.54 -15.37
C GLU A 53 5.98 32.54 -14.85
N THR A 54 5.89 31.38 -15.50
CA THR A 54 4.85 30.37 -15.23
C THR A 54 5.34 29.20 -14.38
N ASN A 55 6.65 29.06 -14.19
CA ASN A 55 7.28 27.91 -13.52
C ASN A 55 6.97 26.55 -14.16
N LEU A 56 6.58 26.56 -15.44
CA LEU A 56 6.25 25.37 -16.22
C LEU A 56 7.46 24.83 -16.99
N PHE A 57 7.54 23.51 -17.16
CA PHE A 57 8.63 22.90 -17.93
C PHE A 57 8.55 23.27 -19.41
N GLN A 58 9.67 23.77 -19.95
CA GLN A 58 9.84 24.00 -21.37
C GLN A 58 10.16 22.69 -22.08
N VAL A 59 9.74 22.58 -23.35
CA VAL A 59 10.08 21.43 -24.19
C VAL A 59 11.51 21.63 -24.73
N PRO A 60 12.48 20.76 -24.37
CA PRO A 60 13.85 20.86 -24.85
C PRO A 60 13.93 20.89 -26.38
N ASP A 61 14.96 21.51 -26.94
CA ASP A 61 15.23 21.45 -28.37
C ASP A 61 15.75 20.06 -28.78
N ARG A 62 15.73 19.79 -30.09
CA ARG A 62 16.17 18.50 -30.64
C ARG A 62 17.62 18.15 -30.27
N SER A 63 18.52 19.12 -30.26
CA SER A 63 19.94 18.89 -29.97
C SER A 63 20.14 18.48 -28.51
N SER A 64 19.42 19.12 -27.58
CA SER A 64 19.41 18.74 -26.17
C SER A 64 18.89 17.33 -25.95
N LEU A 65 17.79 16.96 -26.62
CA LEU A 65 17.24 15.60 -26.55
C LEU A 65 18.22 14.55 -27.11
N MET A 66 18.84 14.84 -28.25
CA MET A 66 19.72 13.89 -28.95
C MET A 66 21.14 13.80 -28.36
N SER A 67 21.55 14.76 -27.54
CA SER A 67 22.86 14.73 -26.85
C SER A 67 22.81 14.00 -25.51
N SER A 68 21.60 13.74 -24.98
CA SER A 68 21.39 13.03 -23.72
C SER A 68 21.69 11.53 -23.91
N SER A 69 22.51 10.94 -23.04
CA SER A 69 22.76 9.49 -23.08
C SER A 69 21.60 8.68 -22.50
N VAL A 70 20.92 9.23 -21.50
CA VAL A 70 19.73 8.65 -20.88
C VAL A 70 18.61 9.68 -20.88
N LEU A 71 17.46 9.29 -21.43
CA LEU A 71 16.26 10.10 -21.40
C LEU A 71 15.20 9.39 -20.56
N VAL A 72 14.69 10.05 -19.54
CA VAL A 72 13.61 9.54 -18.69
C VAL A 72 12.34 10.32 -18.95
N ALA A 73 11.26 9.65 -19.31
CA ALA A 73 9.97 10.28 -19.62
C ALA A 73 8.83 9.37 -19.16
N THR A 74 7.65 9.93 -18.92
CA THR A 74 6.43 9.11 -18.90
C THR A 74 6.10 8.65 -20.32
N CYS A 75 5.43 7.51 -20.49
CA CYS A 75 5.03 7.00 -21.81
C CYS A 75 4.32 8.08 -22.66
N ALA A 76 3.37 8.80 -22.05
CA ALA A 76 2.68 9.91 -22.70
C ALA A 76 3.60 11.08 -23.10
N SER A 77 4.69 11.33 -22.36
CA SER A 77 5.64 12.41 -22.66
C SER A 77 6.59 12.08 -23.81
N CYS A 78 6.71 10.80 -24.20
CA CYS A 78 7.50 10.39 -25.36
C CYS A 78 7.00 11.04 -26.66
N LYS A 79 5.74 11.50 -26.74
CA LYS A 79 5.25 12.30 -27.87
C LYS A 79 6.03 13.60 -28.11
N LEU A 80 6.71 14.13 -27.09
CA LEU A 80 7.55 15.33 -27.22
C LEU A 80 8.80 15.06 -28.09
N LEU A 81 9.25 13.81 -28.15
CA LEU A 81 10.35 13.41 -29.03
C LEU A 81 9.94 13.51 -30.50
N ASP A 82 8.71 13.07 -30.82
CA ASP A 82 8.13 13.19 -32.16
C ASP A 82 7.94 14.66 -32.55
N LEU A 83 7.42 15.48 -31.62
CA LEU A 83 7.29 16.93 -31.81
C LEU A 83 8.62 17.64 -32.11
N ARG A 84 9.73 17.11 -31.60
CA ARG A 84 11.10 17.60 -31.87
C ARG A 84 11.81 16.83 -32.98
N SER A 85 11.09 15.95 -33.68
CA SER A 85 11.59 15.15 -34.80
C SER A 85 12.81 14.31 -34.44
N VAL A 86 12.86 13.76 -33.23
CA VAL A 86 13.86 12.75 -32.85
C VAL A 86 13.59 11.48 -33.67
N PRO A 87 14.57 10.97 -34.43
CA PRO A 87 14.35 9.83 -35.31
C PRO A 87 14.22 8.52 -34.50
N PRO A 88 13.42 7.55 -34.99
CA PRO A 88 13.48 6.18 -34.49
C PRO A 88 14.90 5.60 -34.56
N GLY A 89 15.21 4.67 -33.66
CA GLY A 89 16.54 4.04 -33.56
C GLY A 89 17.62 4.92 -32.94
N HIS A 90 17.33 6.19 -32.62
CA HIS A 90 18.28 7.05 -31.89
C HIS A 90 18.64 6.46 -30.52
N PHE A 91 17.62 5.99 -29.79
CA PHE A 91 17.81 5.24 -28.56
C PHE A 91 17.85 3.75 -28.88
N ASN A 92 19.01 3.13 -28.72
CA ASN A 92 19.22 1.71 -28.97
C ASN A 92 18.67 0.81 -27.85
N LEU A 93 18.29 1.39 -26.70
CA LEU A 93 17.70 0.69 -25.56
C LEU A 93 16.49 1.48 -25.07
N ILE A 94 15.33 0.82 -25.05
CA ILE A 94 14.09 1.35 -24.49
C ILE A 94 13.71 0.46 -23.30
N ILE A 95 13.74 1.04 -22.10
CA ILE A 95 13.26 0.38 -20.88
C ILE A 95 11.96 1.06 -20.49
N VAL A 96 10.90 0.27 -20.29
CA VAL A 96 9.66 0.77 -19.70
C VAL A 96 9.44 0.04 -18.39
N ASP A 97 9.51 0.81 -17.30
CA ASP A 97 9.19 0.33 -15.95
C ASP A 97 7.70 0.47 -15.66
N GLU A 98 7.17 -0.36 -14.76
CA GLU A 98 5.73 -0.50 -14.49
C GLU A 98 4.89 -0.70 -15.77
N ALA A 99 5.45 -1.39 -16.77
CA ALA A 99 4.81 -1.62 -18.07
C ALA A 99 3.48 -2.39 -17.97
N ALA A 100 3.29 -3.15 -16.89
CA ALA A 100 2.04 -3.84 -16.59
C ALA A 100 0.89 -2.88 -16.25
N GLN A 101 1.18 -1.67 -15.75
CA GLN A 101 0.20 -0.66 -15.37
C GLN A 101 -0.20 0.26 -16.53
N ALA A 102 0.60 0.32 -17.60
CA ALA A 102 0.34 1.18 -18.75
C ALA A 102 -0.68 0.54 -19.71
N LEU A 103 -1.58 1.37 -20.26
CA LEU A 103 -2.44 0.97 -21.37
C LEU A 103 -1.56 0.53 -22.55
N GLU A 104 -1.96 -0.50 -23.28
CA GLU A 104 -1.22 -0.91 -24.47
C GLU A 104 -1.01 0.23 -25.48
N PRO A 105 -2.04 1.05 -25.84
CA PRO A 105 -1.84 2.22 -26.69
C PRO A 105 -0.87 3.27 -26.12
N GLU A 106 -0.81 3.41 -24.79
CA GLU A 106 0.12 4.32 -24.14
C GLU A 106 1.56 3.82 -24.26
N LEU A 107 1.77 2.51 -24.08
CA LEU A 107 3.07 1.87 -24.22
C LEU A 107 3.57 1.89 -25.68
N LEU A 108 2.69 2.01 -26.67
CA LEU A 108 3.08 2.17 -28.08
C LEU A 108 3.80 3.51 -28.36
N LEU A 109 3.61 4.53 -27.52
CA LEU A 109 4.25 5.84 -27.69
C LEU A 109 5.78 5.78 -27.58
N PRO A 110 6.39 5.19 -26.52
CA PRO A 110 7.83 4.97 -26.52
C PRO A 110 8.26 3.94 -27.57
N LEU A 111 7.44 2.92 -27.85
CA LEU A 111 7.81 1.84 -28.78
C LEU A 111 7.79 2.25 -30.26
N SER A 112 7.16 3.36 -30.63
CA SER A 112 7.19 3.89 -32.01
C SER A 112 8.59 4.37 -32.41
N PHE A 113 9.50 4.58 -31.45
CA PHE A 113 10.88 4.97 -31.70
C PHE A 113 11.83 3.78 -31.87
N LYS A 114 11.35 2.55 -31.82
CA LYS A 114 12.19 1.36 -32.01
C LYS A 114 12.52 1.13 -33.49
N GLU A 115 13.73 0.67 -33.75
CA GLU A 115 14.19 0.11 -35.02
C GLU A 115 14.60 -1.38 -34.84
N GLU A 116 15.02 -2.05 -35.91
CA GLU A 116 15.40 -3.48 -35.89
C GLU A 116 16.49 -3.80 -34.83
N GLU A 117 17.47 -2.92 -34.68
CA GLU A 117 18.58 -3.06 -33.71
C GLU A 117 18.25 -2.54 -32.30
N THR A 118 17.02 -2.05 -32.06
CA THR A 118 16.63 -1.50 -30.75
C THR A 118 16.29 -2.62 -29.77
N CYS A 119 16.98 -2.66 -28.64
CA CYS A 119 16.64 -3.52 -27.53
C CYS A 119 15.48 -2.92 -26.73
N VAL A 120 14.44 -3.70 -26.47
CA VAL A 120 13.29 -3.29 -25.66
C VAL A 120 13.18 -4.18 -24.43
N ALA A 121 13.16 -3.57 -23.25
CA ALA A 121 12.92 -4.26 -21.98
C ALA A 121 11.66 -3.69 -21.33
N LEU A 122 10.68 -4.56 -21.07
CA LEU A 122 9.48 -4.23 -20.31
C LEU A 122 9.63 -4.82 -18.91
N ALA A 123 9.64 -3.95 -17.90
CA ALA A 123 9.69 -4.32 -16.49
C ALA A 123 8.35 -3.99 -15.82
N GLY A 124 7.96 -4.80 -14.85
CA GLY A 124 6.70 -4.65 -14.13
C GLY A 124 6.16 -6.00 -13.67
N ASP A 125 5.00 -5.96 -13.02
CA ASP A 125 4.33 -7.15 -12.51
C ASP A 125 2.86 -7.18 -12.94
N TRP A 126 2.56 -8.06 -13.88
CA TRP A 126 1.20 -8.25 -14.42
C TRP A 126 0.27 -9.00 -13.46
N ARG A 127 0.77 -9.50 -12.32
CA ARG A 127 -0.03 -9.99 -11.18
C ARG A 127 -0.40 -8.87 -10.19
N GLN A 128 0.19 -7.69 -10.32
CA GLN A 128 -0.19 -6.48 -9.59
C GLN A 128 -1.12 -5.59 -10.44
N LEU A 129 -1.32 -4.34 -10.02
CA LEU A 129 -2.26 -3.40 -10.66
C LEU A 129 -1.98 -3.22 -12.15
N GLY A 130 -3.04 -3.37 -12.94
CA GLY A 130 -3.04 -3.10 -14.37
C GLY A 130 -3.51 -1.68 -14.70
N PRO A 131 -3.78 -1.42 -16.00
CA PRO A 131 -4.27 -0.13 -16.47
C PRO A 131 -5.65 0.21 -15.90
N VAL A 132 -5.83 1.48 -15.51
CA VAL A 132 -7.11 1.98 -15.01
C VAL A 132 -8.00 2.39 -16.18
N VAL A 133 -9.00 1.55 -16.48
CA VAL A 133 -10.01 1.81 -17.53
C VAL A 133 -11.36 2.09 -16.87
N ARG A 134 -11.91 3.29 -17.10
CA ARG A 134 -13.20 3.71 -16.52
C ARG A 134 -14.42 3.19 -17.29
N SER A 135 -14.29 2.98 -18.60
CA SER A 135 -15.39 2.51 -19.41
C SER A 135 -15.57 1.00 -19.25
N SER A 136 -16.72 0.57 -18.74
CA SER A 136 -17.05 -0.85 -18.59
C SER A 136 -17.03 -1.59 -19.92
N SER A 137 -17.50 -0.95 -21.01
CA SER A 137 -17.44 -1.56 -22.35
C SER A 137 -16.00 -1.72 -22.83
N ALA A 138 -15.12 -0.75 -22.58
CA ALA A 138 -13.71 -0.86 -22.94
C ALA A 138 -12.98 -1.94 -22.12
N ASN A 139 -13.33 -2.09 -20.83
CA ASN A 139 -12.84 -3.21 -20.00
C ASN A 139 -13.25 -4.56 -20.59
N GLN A 140 -14.53 -4.73 -20.92
CA GLN A 140 -15.06 -5.97 -21.51
C GLN A 140 -14.41 -6.30 -22.86
N LEU A 141 -14.04 -5.28 -23.64
CA LEU A 141 -13.34 -5.42 -24.91
C LEU A 141 -11.80 -5.57 -24.77
N GLY A 142 -11.28 -5.61 -23.54
CA GLY A 142 -9.88 -5.97 -23.25
C GLY A 142 -8.89 -4.79 -23.15
N LEU A 143 -9.36 -3.54 -23.08
CA LEU A 143 -8.47 -2.37 -22.95
C LEU A 143 -7.67 -2.37 -21.63
N SER A 144 -8.13 -3.11 -20.62
CA SER A 144 -7.43 -3.30 -19.33
C SER A 144 -6.33 -4.36 -19.36
N VAL A 145 -6.14 -5.04 -20.50
CA VAL A 145 -5.00 -5.95 -20.68
C VAL A 145 -3.81 -5.12 -21.15
N SER A 146 -2.74 -5.07 -20.35
CA SER A 146 -1.51 -4.38 -20.75
C SER A 146 -0.75 -5.15 -21.82
N LEU A 147 0.15 -4.48 -22.55
CA LEU A 147 1.00 -5.16 -23.53
C LEU A 147 1.83 -6.26 -22.84
N MET A 148 2.36 -5.98 -21.64
CA MET A 148 3.15 -6.94 -20.89
C MET A 148 2.36 -8.21 -20.55
N GLU A 149 1.12 -8.05 -20.06
CA GLU A 149 0.22 -9.18 -19.79
C GLU A 149 -0.12 -9.96 -21.06
N ARG A 150 -0.42 -9.25 -22.16
CA ARG A 150 -0.71 -9.89 -23.44
C ARG A 150 0.48 -10.71 -23.93
N LEU A 151 1.69 -10.15 -23.89
CA LEU A 151 2.92 -10.85 -24.26
C LEU A 151 3.18 -12.04 -23.35
N ALA A 152 3.03 -11.90 -22.03
CA ALA A 152 3.24 -12.99 -21.07
C ALA A 152 2.36 -14.22 -21.36
N ASN A 153 1.15 -14.01 -21.88
CA ASN A 153 0.20 -15.06 -22.24
C ASN A 153 0.41 -15.64 -23.66
N MET A 154 1.27 -15.05 -24.49
CA MET A 154 1.56 -15.58 -25.82
C MET A 154 2.46 -16.81 -25.76
N ARG A 155 2.19 -17.79 -26.64
CA ARG A 155 2.96 -19.05 -26.74
C ARG A 155 4.46 -18.82 -26.98
N SER A 156 4.82 -17.76 -27.69
CA SER A 156 6.22 -17.41 -28.01
C SER A 156 7.01 -16.86 -26.82
N TYR A 157 6.32 -16.42 -25.76
CA TYR A 157 6.92 -15.87 -24.55
C TYR A 157 6.82 -16.83 -23.36
N LYS A 158 5.72 -17.57 -23.25
CA LYS A 158 5.47 -18.54 -22.17
C LYS A 158 6.61 -19.58 -22.10
N GLY A 159 7.32 -19.62 -20.98
CA GLY A 159 8.46 -20.53 -20.76
C GLY A 159 9.71 -20.21 -21.59
N SER A 160 9.73 -19.09 -22.31
CA SER A 160 10.89 -18.68 -23.10
C SER A 160 11.87 -17.87 -22.26
N LYS A 161 13.14 -17.80 -22.70
CA LYS A 161 14.17 -16.93 -22.09
C LYS A 161 13.90 -15.43 -22.25
N LYS A 162 12.84 -15.04 -22.99
CA LYS A 162 12.43 -13.64 -23.16
C LYS A 162 11.65 -13.10 -21.97
N MET A 163 11.16 -13.98 -21.10
CA MET A 163 10.48 -13.62 -19.87
C MET A 163 11.36 -14.04 -18.70
N ILE A 164 11.79 -13.07 -17.90
CA ILE A 164 12.67 -13.29 -16.75
C ILE A 164 11.87 -12.96 -15.49
N LYS A 165 11.71 -13.95 -14.61
CA LYS A 165 11.10 -13.77 -13.28
C LYS A 165 12.21 -13.49 -12.27
N LEU A 166 12.14 -12.35 -11.60
CA LEU A 166 12.99 -12.04 -10.45
C LEU A 166 12.28 -12.54 -9.20
N ASN A 167 12.82 -13.57 -8.55
CA ASN A 167 12.15 -14.26 -7.45
C ASN A 167 12.75 -13.94 -6.07
N ARG A 168 13.92 -13.31 -5.99
CA ARG A 168 14.50 -12.83 -4.73
C ARG A 168 13.87 -11.50 -4.32
N ASN A 169 13.13 -11.51 -3.22
CA ASN A 169 12.49 -10.35 -2.63
C ASN A 169 13.39 -9.76 -1.53
N TYR A 170 13.84 -8.53 -1.72
CA TYR A 170 14.71 -7.82 -0.76
C TYR A 170 13.95 -6.84 0.15
N ARG A 171 12.61 -6.87 0.12
CA ARG A 171 11.74 -5.94 0.85
C ARG A 171 11.28 -6.53 2.18
N SER A 172 10.71 -7.72 2.14
CA SER A 172 9.79 -8.20 3.17
C SER A 172 10.34 -9.39 3.94
N HIS A 173 9.89 -9.52 5.19
CA HIS A 173 10.03 -10.73 5.99
C HIS A 173 9.41 -11.95 5.28
N GLU A 174 9.97 -13.15 5.47
CA GLU A 174 9.53 -14.38 4.81
C GLU A 174 8.05 -14.72 5.04
N ALA A 175 7.57 -14.63 6.27
CA ALA A 175 6.17 -14.85 6.61
C ALA A 175 5.19 -13.88 5.88
N LEU A 176 5.62 -12.64 5.57
CA LEU A 176 4.80 -11.73 4.76
C LEU A 176 4.69 -12.18 3.30
N LEU A 177 5.63 -13.00 2.82
CA LEU A 177 5.68 -13.48 1.44
C LEU A 177 4.90 -14.77 1.23
N GLN A 178 4.60 -15.53 2.28
CA GLN A 178 3.97 -16.86 2.14
C GLN A 178 2.63 -16.80 1.39
N VAL A 179 1.69 -15.96 1.87
CA VAL A 179 0.38 -15.78 1.24
C VAL A 179 0.48 -15.26 -0.22
N PRO A 180 1.18 -14.14 -0.52
CA PRO A 180 1.27 -13.67 -1.90
C PRO A 180 2.06 -14.63 -2.82
N SER A 181 3.11 -15.29 -2.33
CA SER A 181 3.88 -16.27 -3.11
C SER A 181 3.01 -17.44 -3.57
N LYS A 182 2.23 -18.01 -2.64
CA LYS A 182 1.27 -19.08 -2.90
C LYS A 182 0.19 -18.66 -3.90
N LEU A 183 -0.40 -17.48 -3.69
CA LEU A 183 -1.57 -17.04 -4.47
C LEU A 183 -1.22 -16.52 -5.87
N PHE A 184 -0.06 -15.89 -6.06
CA PHE A 184 0.24 -15.13 -7.29
C PHE A 184 1.50 -15.59 -8.03
N TYR A 185 2.42 -16.27 -7.34
CA TYR A 185 3.77 -16.50 -7.84
C TYR A 185 4.23 -17.96 -7.74
N ASP A 186 3.31 -18.91 -7.64
CA ASP A 186 3.59 -20.35 -7.70
C ASP A 186 4.60 -20.79 -6.62
N ASP A 187 4.56 -20.18 -5.44
CA ASP A 187 5.50 -20.41 -4.32
C ASP A 187 6.98 -20.11 -4.64
N ASP A 188 7.28 -19.35 -5.68
CA ASP A 188 8.65 -19.10 -6.12
C ASP A 188 9.38 -17.96 -5.37
N LEU A 189 8.68 -17.11 -4.60
CA LEU A 189 9.32 -15.94 -3.96
C LEU A 189 10.25 -16.37 -2.81
N ILE A 190 11.45 -15.80 -2.80
CA ILE A 190 12.51 -16.08 -1.81
C ILE A 190 12.81 -14.80 -1.05
N ALA A 191 12.68 -14.82 0.28
CA ALA A 191 13.06 -13.69 1.12
C ALA A 191 14.59 -13.51 1.15
N CYS A 192 15.05 -12.29 0.90
CA CYS A 192 16.45 -11.87 0.89
C CYS A 192 16.63 -10.46 1.49
N GLY A 193 15.60 -9.93 2.16
CA GLY A 193 15.67 -8.60 2.78
C GLY A 193 16.61 -8.57 3.98
N ASP A 194 17.19 -7.41 4.28
CA ASP A 194 18.06 -7.21 5.45
C ASP A 194 17.28 -7.53 6.74
N GLU A 195 17.73 -8.53 7.48
CA GLU A 195 17.12 -9.00 8.73
C GLU A 195 16.96 -7.87 9.75
N LYS A 196 17.89 -6.90 9.79
CA LYS A 196 17.79 -5.74 10.68
C LYS A 196 16.54 -4.91 10.44
N VAL A 197 16.04 -4.91 9.20
CA VAL A 197 14.79 -4.24 8.83
C VAL A 197 13.65 -5.23 8.94
N THR A 198 13.71 -6.37 8.25
CA THR A 198 12.57 -7.28 8.12
C THR A 198 12.12 -7.90 9.44
N HIS A 199 13.04 -8.15 10.37
CA HIS A 199 12.74 -8.74 11.69
C HIS A 199 12.60 -7.70 12.80
N SER A 200 12.68 -6.41 12.48
CA SER A 200 12.71 -5.34 13.49
C SER A 200 11.44 -5.24 14.35
N LEU A 201 10.31 -5.78 13.87
CA LEU A 201 9.00 -5.78 14.56
C LEU A 201 8.54 -7.18 14.98
N LEU A 202 9.44 -8.15 15.10
CA LEU A 202 9.11 -9.42 15.75
C LEU A 202 8.97 -9.20 17.26
N GLY A 203 8.06 -9.94 17.90
CA GLY A 203 7.77 -9.80 19.33
C GLY A 203 6.69 -8.77 19.66
N VAL A 204 5.97 -8.23 18.66
CA VAL A 204 4.80 -7.37 18.91
C VAL A 204 3.77 -8.18 19.69
N SER A 205 3.54 -7.79 20.95
CA SER A 205 2.69 -8.53 21.87
C SER A 205 1.20 -8.28 21.61
N LYS A 206 0.36 -9.21 22.07
CA LYS A 206 -1.10 -9.08 22.01
C LYS A 206 -1.56 -7.79 22.70
N ARG A 207 -0.88 -7.33 23.74
CA ARG A 207 -1.13 -6.06 24.45
C ARG A 207 -1.06 -4.83 23.55
N ILE A 208 -0.08 -4.76 22.65
CA ILE A 208 0.03 -3.66 21.67
C ILE A 208 -1.12 -3.72 20.68
N LEU A 209 -1.54 -4.94 20.32
CA LEU A 209 -2.62 -5.16 19.37
C LEU A 209 -4.02 -5.06 19.97
N ARG A 210 -4.20 -5.09 21.30
CA ARG A 210 -5.51 -4.86 21.93
C ARG A 210 -5.95 -3.40 21.70
N ALA A 211 -7.00 -3.17 20.90
CA ALA A 211 -7.69 -1.88 20.98
C ALA A 211 -8.43 -1.83 22.32
N GLU A 212 -8.32 -0.74 23.07
CA GLU A 212 -9.16 -0.55 24.24
C GLU A 212 -10.62 -0.57 23.79
N SER A 213 -11.41 -1.45 24.40
CA SER A 213 -12.86 -1.39 24.28
C SER A 213 -13.28 0.02 24.68
N ILE A 214 -13.81 0.79 23.72
CA ILE A 214 -14.42 2.09 23.99
C ILE A 214 -15.76 1.81 24.70
N VAL A 215 -15.69 1.31 25.94
CA VAL A 215 -16.82 0.95 26.79
C VAL A 215 -16.56 1.51 28.18
N GLU A 216 -17.38 2.50 28.53
CA GLU A 216 -17.65 3.04 29.87
C GLU A 216 -16.49 3.74 30.61
N GLU A 217 -16.50 5.08 30.57
CA GLU A 217 -16.06 5.88 31.71
C GLU A 217 -16.87 5.44 32.93
N LYS A 218 -16.31 4.58 33.78
CA LYS A 218 -16.83 4.41 35.13
C LYS A 218 -16.49 5.68 35.92
N GLU A 219 -17.53 6.39 36.32
CA GLU A 219 -17.43 7.49 37.29
C GLU A 219 -16.87 6.96 38.63
N GLY A 220 -15.71 7.50 39.02
CA GLY A 220 -15.28 7.66 40.42
C GLY A 220 -14.56 6.47 41.09
N PRO A 221 -13.40 6.70 41.76
CA PRO A 221 -12.70 5.63 42.46
C PRO A 221 -13.38 5.37 43.82
N SER A 222 -13.67 4.11 44.11
CA SER A 222 -13.94 3.65 45.48
C SER A 222 -13.10 2.42 45.83
N ARG A 223 -11.84 2.69 46.15
CA ARG A 223 -10.98 1.98 47.11
C ARG A 223 -11.22 0.46 47.27
N LYS A 224 -10.97 -0.30 46.20
CA LYS A 224 -10.65 -1.74 46.19
C LYS A 224 -9.82 -2.07 44.93
N GLU A 225 -8.67 -1.42 44.76
CA GLU A 225 -7.89 -1.50 43.51
C GLU A 225 -6.75 -2.54 43.56
N GLU A 226 -6.29 -2.98 44.75
CA GLU A 226 -5.11 -3.85 44.86
C GLU A 226 -5.41 -5.37 44.72
N GLU A 227 -6.66 -5.83 44.90
CA GLU A 227 -7.04 -7.26 44.74
C GLU A 227 -7.68 -7.58 43.37
N GLU A 228 -7.98 -6.56 42.56
CA GLU A 228 -8.49 -6.72 41.19
C GLU A 228 -7.35 -6.72 40.16
N GLU A 229 -6.26 -5.97 40.38
CA GLU A 229 -5.07 -5.97 39.50
C GLU A 229 -4.39 -7.36 39.44
N ASP A 230 -4.16 -8.03 40.57
CA ASP A 230 -3.55 -9.37 40.60
C ASP A 230 -4.42 -10.44 39.88
N LYS A 231 -5.75 -10.28 39.85
CA LYS A 231 -6.66 -11.19 39.14
C LYS A 231 -6.81 -10.87 37.65
N GLU A 232 -6.51 -9.65 37.24
CA GLU A 232 -6.36 -9.30 35.83
C GLU A 232 -5.02 -9.82 35.30
N GLU A 233 -3.93 -9.71 36.05
CA GLU A 233 -2.61 -10.27 35.65
C GLU A 233 -2.65 -11.81 35.51
N ASP A 234 -3.27 -12.55 36.44
CA ASP A 234 -3.41 -14.02 36.33
C ASP A 234 -4.31 -14.45 35.14
N LYS A 235 -5.30 -13.63 34.75
CA LYS A 235 -6.10 -13.85 33.52
C LYS A 235 -5.35 -13.44 32.25
N GLU A 236 -4.44 -12.49 32.36
CA GLU A 236 -3.60 -12.02 31.25
C GLU A 236 -2.60 -13.10 30.82
N GLU A 237 -2.05 -13.89 31.75
CA GLU A 237 -1.17 -15.02 31.44
C GLU A 237 -1.93 -16.20 30.76
N GLU A 238 -3.18 -16.49 31.15
CA GLU A 238 -3.99 -17.54 30.52
C GLU A 238 -4.46 -17.16 29.09
N GLU A 239 -4.63 -15.87 28.77
CA GLU A 239 -5.05 -15.40 27.44
C GLU A 239 -3.92 -15.30 26.39
N GLU A 240 -2.65 -15.45 26.80
CA GLU A 240 -1.49 -15.51 25.90
C GLU A 240 -1.26 -16.89 25.29
N GLU A 241 -1.95 -17.94 25.76
CA GLU A 241 -1.76 -19.29 25.25
C GLU A 241 -2.04 -19.36 23.73
N GLY A 242 -0.95 -19.45 22.98
CA GLY A 242 -0.95 -19.65 21.54
C GLY A 242 -0.80 -18.38 20.69
N PHE A 243 -0.76 -17.17 21.23
CA PHE A 243 -0.49 -15.99 20.40
C PHE A 243 0.93 -16.05 19.80
N ASN A 244 1.06 -15.94 18.48
CA ASN A 244 2.36 -15.98 17.82
C ASN A 244 2.92 -14.57 17.59
N SER A 245 3.76 -14.11 18.51
CA SER A 245 4.43 -12.80 18.43
C SER A 245 5.63 -12.79 17.46
N ASP A 246 6.12 -13.96 17.03
CA ASP A 246 7.25 -14.12 16.11
C ASP A 246 6.82 -14.05 14.63
N ALA A 247 5.54 -13.80 14.36
CA ALA A 247 5.02 -13.57 13.02
C ALA A 247 4.75 -12.07 12.78
N PRO A 248 5.02 -11.54 11.57
CA PRO A 248 4.81 -10.12 11.23
C PRO A 248 3.47 -9.82 10.54
N LEU A 249 2.62 -10.82 10.30
CA LEU A 249 1.34 -10.69 9.60
C LEU A 249 0.18 -10.96 10.54
N PHE A 250 -0.66 -9.96 10.77
CA PHE A 250 -1.80 -10.06 11.68
C PHE A 250 -3.12 -9.65 11.00
N PHE A 251 -4.21 -10.23 11.49
CA PHE A 251 -5.56 -9.79 11.15
C PHE A 251 -6.29 -9.37 12.43
N TYR A 252 -6.77 -8.12 12.46
CA TYR A 252 -7.59 -7.55 13.51
C TYR A 252 -9.05 -7.50 13.07
N GLY A 253 -9.86 -8.40 13.62
CA GLY A 253 -11.30 -8.47 13.39
C GLY A 253 -12.04 -7.30 14.01
N VAL A 254 -12.79 -6.57 13.18
CA VAL A 254 -13.67 -5.46 13.61
C VAL A 254 -15.08 -5.67 13.09
N ILE A 255 -16.07 -5.64 13.98
CA ILE A 255 -17.48 -5.56 13.60
C ILE A 255 -17.89 -4.09 13.63
N GLY A 256 -17.69 -3.40 12.49
CA GLY A 256 -18.10 -2.02 12.28
C GLY A 256 -19.25 -1.92 11.29
N LYS A 257 -19.77 -0.71 11.09
CA LYS A 257 -20.74 -0.40 10.05
C LYS A 257 -20.17 0.70 9.15
N GLU A 258 -20.10 0.42 7.85
CA GLU A 258 -19.72 1.41 6.86
C GLU A 258 -20.80 2.49 6.71
N ILE A 259 -20.36 3.74 6.52
CA ILE A 259 -21.19 4.91 6.33
C ILE A 259 -20.87 5.51 4.97
N CYS A 260 -21.92 5.90 4.23
CA CYS A 260 -21.83 6.71 3.03
C CYS A 260 -22.38 8.10 3.35
N GLU A 261 -21.68 9.15 2.91
CA GLU A 261 -22.18 10.53 3.03
C GLU A 261 -23.02 10.89 1.80
N ASP A 262 -24.09 11.67 1.96
CA ASP A 262 -25.05 12.01 0.88
C ASP A 262 -24.39 12.65 -0.36
N ASN A 263 -23.27 13.36 -0.16
CA ASN A 263 -22.53 14.05 -1.21
C ASN A 263 -21.31 13.26 -1.76
N SER A 264 -21.15 12.00 -1.35
CA SER A 264 -19.97 11.20 -1.72
C SER A 264 -20.35 9.80 -2.17
N PRO A 265 -19.89 9.33 -3.36
CA PRO A 265 -20.07 7.94 -3.78
C PRO A 265 -19.14 6.96 -3.04
N SER A 266 -18.36 7.44 -2.07
CA SER A 266 -17.35 6.67 -1.33
C SER A 266 -17.78 6.48 0.11
N SER A 267 -17.32 5.38 0.73
CA SER A 267 -17.71 4.98 2.07
C SER A 267 -16.52 5.00 3.02
N TYR A 268 -16.82 5.02 4.32
CA TYR A 268 -15.83 4.90 5.38
C TYR A 268 -16.37 4.05 6.53
N ASN A 269 -15.47 3.39 7.27
CA ASN A 269 -15.81 2.63 8.45
C ASN A 269 -15.17 3.34 9.67
N PRO A 270 -15.98 4.05 10.49
CA PRO A 270 -15.49 4.78 11.65
C PRO A 270 -14.74 3.89 12.65
N VAL A 271 -15.25 2.69 12.92
CA VAL A 271 -14.66 1.77 13.91
C VAL A 271 -13.28 1.32 13.45
N GLU A 272 -13.13 0.89 12.20
CA GLU A 272 -11.82 0.54 11.64
C GLU A 272 -10.85 1.72 11.67
N ALA A 273 -11.31 2.92 11.31
CA ALA A 273 -10.46 4.11 11.30
C ALA A 273 -9.92 4.44 12.70
N THR A 274 -10.74 4.27 13.74
CA THR A 274 -10.35 4.52 15.13
C THR A 274 -9.38 3.46 15.63
N VAL A 275 -9.65 2.18 15.34
CA VAL A 275 -8.75 1.08 15.67
C VAL A 275 -7.38 1.29 15.03
N ILE A 276 -7.32 1.64 13.75
CA ILE A 276 -6.06 1.92 13.05
C ILE A 276 -5.26 3.01 13.75
N VAL A 277 -5.89 4.14 14.08
CA VAL A 277 -5.19 5.27 14.72
C VAL A 277 -4.72 4.89 16.12
N SER A 278 -5.55 4.19 16.90
CA SER A 278 -5.17 3.70 18.23
C SER A 278 -3.97 2.76 18.17
N LEU A 279 -3.96 1.81 17.23
CA LEU A 279 -2.86 0.87 17.06
C LEU A 279 -1.57 1.55 16.60
N ILE A 280 -1.68 2.59 15.76
CA ILE A 280 -0.52 3.42 15.38
C ILE A 280 0.04 4.15 16.61
N GLU A 281 -0.80 4.74 17.46
CA GLU A 281 -0.35 5.37 18.71
C GLU A 281 0.38 4.37 19.61
N LYS A 282 -0.15 3.15 19.76
CA LYS A 282 0.47 2.08 20.56
C LYS A 282 1.81 1.64 19.99
N LEU A 283 1.91 1.41 18.67
CA LEU A 283 3.16 1.05 18.00
C LEU A 283 4.23 2.14 18.13
N LEU A 284 3.84 3.41 18.07
CA LEU A 284 4.76 4.53 18.27
C LEU A 284 5.18 4.70 19.73
N SER A 285 4.34 4.29 20.69
CA SER A 285 4.66 4.33 22.12
C SER A 285 5.61 3.22 22.57
N ALA A 286 5.62 2.09 21.85
CA ALA A 286 6.46 0.93 22.10
C ALA A 286 7.91 1.19 21.64
N LYS A 287 8.71 1.76 22.55
CA LYS A 287 10.08 2.25 22.27
C LYS A 287 11.05 1.14 21.85
N GLU A 288 10.79 -0.10 22.24
CA GLU A 288 11.57 -1.29 21.89
C GLU A 288 11.69 -1.49 20.37
N PHE A 289 10.68 -1.07 19.60
CA PHE A 289 10.60 -1.27 18.15
C PHE A 289 11.18 -0.12 17.30
N GLN A 290 11.46 1.04 17.94
CA GLN A 290 12.05 2.22 17.31
C GLN A 290 11.36 2.59 15.97
N VAL A 291 10.02 2.63 15.98
CA VAL A 291 9.20 3.01 14.83
C VAL A 291 8.90 4.50 14.90
N ASN A 292 9.11 5.22 13.80
CA ASN A 292 8.69 6.61 13.66
C ASN A 292 7.43 6.70 12.80
N SER A 293 6.74 7.85 12.87
CA SER A 293 5.54 8.09 12.04
C SER A 293 5.81 8.00 10.53
N ASN A 294 7.03 8.32 10.08
CA ASN A 294 7.45 8.17 8.68
C ASN A 294 7.65 6.72 8.24
N ASP A 295 7.77 5.78 9.19
CA ASP A 295 7.98 4.36 8.91
C ASP A 295 6.65 3.60 8.72
N ILE A 296 5.52 4.29 8.89
CA ILE A 296 4.17 3.72 8.91
C ILE A 296 3.37 4.19 7.69
N GLY A 297 2.80 3.22 6.99
CA GLY A 297 1.81 3.44 5.95
C GLY A 297 0.45 2.84 6.29
N VAL A 298 -0.62 3.53 5.91
CA VAL A 298 -2.00 3.04 5.96
C VAL A 298 -2.59 2.98 4.56
N ILE A 299 -3.16 1.82 4.22
CA ILE A 299 -3.81 1.55 2.94
C ILE A 299 -5.31 1.37 3.20
N ALA A 300 -6.14 2.07 2.44
CA ALA A 300 -7.59 1.85 2.46
C ALA A 300 -8.18 1.95 1.04
N PRO A 301 -9.10 1.08 0.64
CA PRO A 301 -9.60 1.05 -0.73
C PRO A 301 -10.47 2.26 -1.10
N TYR A 302 -11.12 2.87 -0.12
CA TYR A 302 -12.05 3.98 -0.35
C TYR A 302 -11.43 5.33 0.00
N ARG A 303 -11.61 6.30 -0.88
CA ARG A 303 -11.08 7.66 -0.71
C ARG A 303 -11.63 8.35 0.55
N LEU A 304 -12.90 8.12 0.89
CA LEU A 304 -13.49 8.70 2.10
C LEU A 304 -12.85 8.11 3.35
N GLN A 305 -12.61 6.79 3.41
CA GLN A 305 -11.84 6.17 4.50
C GLN A 305 -10.43 6.77 4.63
N VAL A 306 -9.70 6.94 3.51
CA VAL A 306 -8.38 7.59 3.50
C VAL A 306 -8.45 9.01 4.08
N GLN A 307 -9.45 9.80 3.69
CA GLN A 307 -9.64 11.16 4.21
C GLN A 307 -9.89 11.15 5.72
N LYS A 308 -10.81 10.30 6.20
CA LYS A 308 -11.18 10.20 7.62
C LYS A 308 -10.00 9.77 8.48
N ILE A 309 -9.23 8.77 8.06
CA ILE A 309 -8.02 8.34 8.76
C ILE A 309 -6.98 9.47 8.81
N ARG A 310 -6.74 10.19 7.71
CA ARG A 310 -5.82 11.34 7.69
C ARG A 310 -6.25 12.43 8.67
N LEU A 311 -7.55 12.68 8.80
CA LEU A 311 -8.09 13.67 9.73
C LEU A 311 -7.86 13.26 11.19
N LEU A 312 -8.16 12.00 11.53
CA LEU A 312 -7.90 11.45 12.87
C LEU A 312 -6.40 11.44 13.21
N LEU A 313 -5.52 11.11 12.27
CA LEU A 313 -4.07 11.18 12.51
C LEU A 313 -3.60 12.61 12.75
N ARG A 314 -4.15 13.59 12.02
CA ARG A 314 -3.79 15.01 12.19
C ARG A 314 -4.22 15.55 13.55
N SER A 315 -5.39 15.16 14.07
CA SER A 315 -5.81 15.57 15.42
C SER A 315 -4.88 15.03 16.52
N LYS A 316 -4.14 13.95 16.23
CA LYS A 316 -3.09 13.38 17.08
C LYS A 316 -1.67 13.85 16.77
N ASN A 317 -1.49 14.86 15.90
CA ASN A 317 -0.19 15.33 15.40
C ASN A 317 0.65 14.26 14.65
N LEU A 318 0.01 13.26 14.06
CA LEU A 318 0.63 12.18 13.30
C LEU A 318 0.55 12.41 11.78
N HIS A 319 0.72 13.65 11.34
CA HIS A 319 0.58 14.05 9.93
C HIS A 319 1.59 13.39 8.98
N SER A 320 2.69 12.86 9.52
CA SER A 320 3.76 12.25 8.73
C SER A 320 3.47 10.79 8.35
N VAL A 321 2.49 10.14 9.00
CA VAL A 321 2.03 8.81 8.60
C VAL A 321 1.43 8.89 7.21
N ARG A 322 1.93 8.06 6.29
CA ARG A 322 1.41 8.03 4.92
C ARG A 322 0.08 7.30 4.93
N VAL A 323 -0.96 7.89 4.35
CA VAL A 323 -2.27 7.23 4.16
C VAL A 323 -2.65 7.37 2.70
N GLY A 324 -3.14 6.32 2.05
CA GLY A 324 -3.47 6.35 0.63
C GLY A 324 -4.34 5.18 0.20
N THR A 325 -4.82 5.23 -1.05
CA THR A 325 -5.46 4.07 -1.66
C THR A 325 -4.43 3.01 -2.04
N VAL A 326 -4.90 1.80 -2.38
CA VAL A 326 -4.03 0.75 -2.92
C VAL A 326 -3.27 1.25 -4.15
N ASP A 327 -3.97 1.95 -5.04
CA ASP A 327 -3.43 2.57 -6.25
C ASP A 327 -2.35 3.63 -5.92
N ASP A 328 -2.51 4.41 -4.84
CA ASP A 328 -1.49 5.37 -4.38
C ASP A 328 -0.21 4.69 -3.84
N TYR A 329 -0.32 3.42 -3.44
CA TYR A 329 0.78 2.63 -2.85
C TYR A 329 1.52 1.74 -3.86
N GLN A 330 1.15 1.77 -5.14
CA GLN A 330 1.93 1.06 -6.17
C GLN A 330 3.35 1.63 -6.25
N GLY A 331 4.34 0.74 -6.24
CA GLY A 331 5.76 1.10 -6.18
C GLY A 331 6.23 1.72 -4.85
N GLN A 332 5.34 1.93 -3.87
CA GLN A 332 5.72 2.39 -2.53
C GLN A 332 5.91 1.21 -1.58
N GLU A 333 6.60 1.43 -0.47
CA GLU A 333 6.85 0.45 0.58
C GLU A 333 7.10 1.18 1.90
N GLU A 334 6.68 0.59 3.01
CA GLU A 334 6.91 1.15 4.35
C GLU A 334 7.34 0.04 5.32
N LYS A 335 7.99 0.41 6.43
CA LYS A 335 8.42 -0.56 7.45
C LYS A 335 7.20 -1.30 8.01
N VAL A 336 6.15 -0.54 8.31
CA VAL A 336 4.88 -0.98 8.88
C VAL A 336 3.74 -0.60 7.94
N ILE A 337 2.87 -1.56 7.61
CA ILE A 337 1.65 -1.29 6.84
C ILE A 337 0.42 -1.72 7.63
N LEU A 338 -0.55 -0.81 7.74
CA LEU A 338 -1.89 -1.11 8.23
C LEU A 338 -2.88 -1.04 7.05
N ILE A 339 -3.78 -2.01 6.93
CA ILE A 339 -4.75 -2.09 5.84
C ILE A 339 -6.16 -2.05 6.42
N SER A 340 -6.95 -1.02 6.10
CA SER A 340 -8.39 -0.99 6.37
C SER A 340 -9.12 -1.66 5.21
N THR A 341 -9.97 -2.64 5.47
CA THR A 341 -10.83 -3.22 4.42
C THR A 341 -12.08 -2.39 4.17
N THR A 342 -12.49 -1.57 5.16
CA THR A 342 -13.63 -0.63 5.18
C THR A 342 -15.02 -1.29 5.03
N LEU A 343 -15.08 -2.53 4.53
CA LEU A 343 -16.32 -3.18 4.14
C LEU A 343 -17.02 -3.87 5.32
N SER A 344 -18.33 -3.64 5.41
CA SER A 344 -19.20 -4.19 6.46
C SER A 344 -20.53 -4.75 5.93
N ASN A 345 -20.84 -4.63 4.63
CA ASN A 345 -22.12 -5.10 4.06
C ASN A 345 -21.93 -6.13 2.93
N SER A 346 -22.62 -7.27 3.03
CA SER A 346 -22.64 -8.34 2.02
C SER A 346 -23.36 -7.96 0.71
N GLU A 347 -24.28 -6.99 0.71
CA GLU A 347 -24.99 -6.62 -0.52
C GLU A 347 -24.07 -5.94 -1.55
N ARG A 348 -23.07 -5.21 -1.08
CA ARG A 348 -22.04 -4.61 -1.94
C ARG A 348 -21.04 -5.66 -2.47
N VAL A 349 -20.84 -6.75 -1.72
CA VAL A 349 -20.07 -7.93 -2.18
C VAL A 349 -20.70 -8.50 -3.46
N ASN A 350 -22.03 -8.54 -3.55
CA ASN A 350 -22.74 -9.04 -4.73
C ASN A 350 -22.77 -8.01 -5.88
N ALA A 351 -22.86 -6.71 -5.59
CA ALA A 351 -22.77 -5.65 -6.60
C ALA A 351 -21.36 -5.52 -7.22
N ASP A 352 -20.34 -6.03 -6.54
CA ASP A 352 -18.94 -6.04 -7.01
C ASP A 352 -18.63 -7.12 -8.08
N HIS A 353 -19.59 -8.00 -8.39
CA HIS A 353 -19.46 -8.92 -9.53
C HIS A 353 -19.37 -8.19 -10.88
N ASP A 354 -19.82 -6.93 -10.96
CA ASP A 354 -19.71 -6.08 -12.15
C ASP A 354 -18.33 -5.39 -12.26
N ASN A 355 -17.28 -6.22 -12.17
CA ASN A 355 -15.99 -6.13 -12.84
C ASN A 355 -15.23 -4.78 -12.90
N SER A 356 -15.49 -3.80 -12.02
CA SER A 356 -14.82 -2.50 -12.17
C SER A 356 -14.55 -1.66 -10.90
N ILE A 357 -15.11 -1.97 -9.72
CA ILE A 357 -15.04 -1.02 -8.58
C ILE A 357 -14.62 -1.64 -7.24
N GLY A 358 -14.99 -2.89 -6.94
CA GLY A 358 -14.70 -3.53 -5.66
C GLY A 358 -13.22 -3.77 -5.34
N PHE A 359 -12.80 -3.50 -4.10
CA PHE A 359 -11.50 -3.93 -3.58
C PHE A 359 -11.50 -5.42 -3.20
N LEU A 360 -12.63 -5.92 -2.71
CA LEU A 360 -12.76 -7.24 -2.11
C LEU A 360 -12.42 -8.38 -3.09
N HIS A 361 -12.92 -8.32 -4.32
CA HIS A 361 -12.71 -9.35 -5.34
C HIS A 361 -11.55 -9.04 -6.31
N ASN A 362 -10.90 -7.89 -6.17
CA ASN A 362 -9.79 -7.51 -7.06
C ASN A 362 -8.48 -8.12 -6.56
N SER A 363 -8.10 -9.24 -7.17
CA SER A 363 -6.89 -10.00 -6.82
C SER A 363 -5.60 -9.19 -6.94
N ARG A 364 -5.51 -8.28 -7.93
CA ARG A 364 -4.35 -7.39 -8.15
C ARG A 364 -4.23 -6.35 -7.04
N ARG A 365 -5.32 -5.73 -6.61
CA ARG A 365 -5.34 -4.79 -5.48
C ARG A 365 -5.00 -5.48 -4.17
N PHE A 366 -5.54 -6.67 -3.95
CA PHE A 366 -5.16 -7.50 -2.80
C PHE A 366 -3.64 -7.75 -2.77
N ASN A 367 -3.08 -8.23 -3.88
CA ASN A 367 -1.64 -8.51 -3.99
C ASN A 367 -0.79 -7.26 -3.72
N VAL A 368 -1.15 -6.11 -4.31
CA VAL A 368 -0.45 -4.85 -4.04
C VAL A 368 -0.51 -4.51 -2.55
N ALA A 369 -1.71 -4.52 -1.94
CA ALA A 369 -1.91 -4.09 -0.57
C ALA A 369 -1.05 -4.89 0.43
N ILE A 370 -1.03 -6.23 0.33
CA ILE A 370 -0.32 -7.09 1.28
C ILE A 370 1.20 -7.17 1.06
N THR A 371 1.70 -6.66 -0.07
CA THR A 371 3.15 -6.71 -0.43
C THR A 371 3.88 -5.38 -0.24
N ARG A 372 3.28 -4.43 0.50
CA ARG A 372 3.89 -3.12 0.77
C ARG A 372 4.76 -3.09 2.04
N ALA A 373 4.53 -4.04 2.96
CA ALA A 373 5.22 -4.08 4.26
C ALA A 373 6.63 -4.66 4.14
N LYS A 374 7.59 -4.05 4.84
CA LYS A 374 8.93 -4.64 5.03
C LYS A 374 8.99 -5.56 6.25
N SER A 375 8.40 -5.12 7.35
CA SER A 375 8.64 -5.73 8.67
C SER A 375 7.36 -6.14 9.39
N PHE A 376 6.25 -5.43 9.16
CA PHE A 376 4.99 -5.71 9.83
C PHE A 376 3.79 -5.30 8.98
N CYS A 377 2.79 -6.17 8.92
CA CYS A 377 1.53 -5.93 8.23
C CYS A 377 0.35 -6.30 9.12
N LEU A 378 -0.57 -5.35 9.32
CA LEU A 378 -1.80 -5.57 10.06
C LEU A 378 -3.01 -5.24 9.18
N ILE A 379 -3.90 -6.21 9.01
CA ILE A 379 -5.18 -6.02 8.34
C ILE A 379 -6.22 -5.72 9.41
N VAL A 380 -7.03 -4.67 9.23
CA VAL A 380 -8.15 -4.31 10.09
C VAL A 380 -9.42 -4.40 9.23
N GLY A 381 -10.37 -5.24 9.63
CA GLY A 381 -11.57 -5.43 8.83
C GLY A 381 -12.58 -6.40 9.42
N ASN A 382 -13.77 -6.45 8.82
CA ASN A 382 -14.80 -7.41 9.21
C ASN A 382 -14.49 -8.82 8.66
N PRO A 383 -14.15 -9.79 9.51
CA PRO A 383 -13.69 -11.11 9.07
C PRO A 383 -14.81 -11.91 8.37
N TRP A 384 -16.07 -11.69 8.76
CA TRP A 384 -17.23 -12.37 8.18
C TRP A 384 -17.45 -11.95 6.72
N ILE A 385 -17.19 -10.68 6.39
CA ILE A 385 -17.25 -10.19 5.00
C ILE A 385 -16.09 -10.76 4.18
N MET A 386 -14.89 -10.80 4.77
CA MET A 386 -13.68 -11.24 4.09
C MET A 386 -13.74 -12.71 3.66
N LEU A 387 -14.48 -13.56 4.38
CA LEU A 387 -14.70 -14.96 3.99
C LEU A 387 -15.40 -15.13 2.63
N ALA A 388 -16.16 -14.13 2.18
CA ALA A 388 -16.83 -14.17 0.88
C ALA A 388 -15.86 -14.04 -0.31
N ALA A 389 -14.60 -13.64 -0.08
CA ALA A 389 -13.62 -13.47 -1.13
C ALA A 389 -12.44 -14.44 -1.01
N PRO A 390 -12.10 -15.22 -2.07
CA PRO A 390 -11.12 -16.30 -1.99
C PRO A 390 -9.74 -15.89 -1.44
N HIS A 391 -9.20 -14.76 -1.92
CA HIS A 391 -7.87 -14.29 -1.50
C HIS A 391 -7.85 -13.83 -0.03
N TRP A 392 -8.92 -13.16 0.40
CA TRP A 392 -9.06 -12.73 1.80
C TRP A 392 -9.34 -13.90 2.74
N LYS A 393 -10.13 -14.89 2.30
CA LYS A 393 -10.34 -16.15 3.01
C LYS A 393 -9.03 -16.88 3.23
N GLU A 394 -8.18 -16.99 2.20
CA GLU A 394 -6.85 -17.61 2.33
C GLU A 394 -5.96 -16.86 3.34
N LEU A 395 -5.96 -15.52 3.31
CA LEU A 395 -5.22 -14.71 4.28
C LEU A 395 -5.74 -14.91 5.71
N LEU A 396 -7.06 -14.97 5.90
CA LEU A 396 -7.67 -15.25 7.20
C LEU A 396 -7.32 -16.64 7.71
N LEU A 397 -7.42 -17.67 6.86
CA LEU A 397 -7.00 -19.03 7.18
C LEU A 397 -5.54 -19.05 7.62
N HIS A 398 -4.67 -18.35 6.89
CA HIS A 398 -3.26 -18.23 7.23
C HIS A 398 -3.06 -17.58 8.61
N CYS A 399 -3.69 -16.44 8.90
CA CYS A 399 -3.58 -15.79 10.21
C CYS A 399 -4.15 -16.66 11.34
N SER A 400 -5.23 -17.41 11.11
CA SER A 400 -5.80 -18.35 12.08
C SER A 400 -4.83 -19.50 12.39
N MET A 401 -4.26 -20.13 11.37
CA MET A 401 -3.29 -21.22 11.53
C MET A 401 -2.01 -20.75 12.22
N MET A 402 -1.53 -19.55 11.87
CA MET A 402 -0.34 -18.95 12.48
C MET A 402 -0.60 -18.35 13.86
N ARG A 403 -1.85 -18.36 14.34
CA ARG A 403 -2.30 -17.77 15.60
C ARG A 403 -1.96 -16.27 15.73
N THR A 404 -2.15 -15.54 14.62
CA THR A 404 -1.96 -14.08 14.49
C THR A 404 -3.29 -13.34 14.22
N TYR A 405 -4.41 -13.99 14.49
CA TYR A 405 -5.73 -13.37 14.47
C TYR A 405 -6.05 -12.77 15.84
N VAL A 406 -6.55 -11.53 15.87
CA VAL A 406 -6.95 -10.79 17.08
C VAL A 406 -8.23 -9.97 16.81
N GLY A 407 -8.83 -9.39 17.86
CA GLY A 407 -10.02 -8.54 17.73
C GLY A 407 -11.32 -9.28 18.08
N CYS A 408 -12.36 -9.14 17.23
CA CYS A 408 -13.63 -9.84 17.42
C CYS A 408 -13.50 -11.36 17.29
N GLU A 409 -14.60 -12.10 17.45
CA GLU A 409 -14.60 -13.56 17.31
C GLU A 409 -14.11 -14.02 15.93
N ASN A 410 -13.19 -15.00 15.92
CA ASN A 410 -12.64 -15.59 14.71
C ASN A 410 -13.67 -16.51 14.04
N PRO A 411 -14.13 -16.22 12.82
CA PRO A 411 -15.15 -17.03 12.17
C PRO A 411 -14.68 -18.43 11.75
N LEU A 412 -13.36 -18.66 11.73
CA LEU A 412 -12.77 -19.95 11.35
C LEU A 412 -12.51 -20.86 12.56
N GLY A 413 -12.82 -20.41 13.79
CA GLY A 413 -12.55 -21.16 15.01
C GLY A 413 -11.06 -21.54 15.18
N SER A 414 -10.76 -22.38 16.17
CA SER A 414 -9.45 -23.00 16.30
C SER A 414 -9.31 -24.10 15.24
N VAL A 415 -8.92 -23.73 14.01
CA VAL A 415 -8.48 -24.68 12.97
C VAL A 415 -7.20 -25.35 13.45
N GLY A 416 -7.35 -26.36 14.31
CA GLY A 416 -6.28 -27.10 14.97
C GLY A 416 -6.71 -28.47 15.49
N GLY A 417 -7.92 -28.93 15.17
CA GLY A 417 -8.36 -30.31 15.39
C GLY A 417 -8.51 -31.01 14.05
N ASP A 418 -7.87 -32.17 13.91
CA ASP A 418 -7.95 -33.01 12.72
C ASP A 418 -9.41 -33.31 12.35
N GLY A 419 -9.78 -32.95 11.12
CA GLY A 419 -10.91 -33.52 10.40
C GLY A 419 -12.28 -33.06 10.83
N GLU A 420 -12.84 -32.08 10.12
CA GLU A 420 -14.21 -32.12 9.63
C GLU A 420 -14.33 -31.06 8.52
N GLU A 421 -14.86 -31.45 7.35
CA GLU A 421 -15.36 -30.48 6.38
C GLU A 421 -16.48 -29.72 7.09
N GLU A 422 -16.19 -28.52 7.61
CA GLU A 422 -17.21 -27.65 8.17
C GLU A 422 -18.29 -27.44 7.10
N ASP A 423 -19.53 -27.74 7.47
CA ASP A 423 -20.71 -27.55 6.62
C ASP A 423 -20.75 -26.07 6.20
N GLU A 424 -20.41 -25.80 4.93
CA GLU A 424 -20.36 -24.46 4.35
C GLU A 424 -21.70 -23.71 4.58
N ASN A 425 -22.80 -24.46 4.73
CA ASN A 425 -24.10 -23.91 5.11
C ASN A 425 -24.17 -23.40 6.55
N ALA A 426 -23.49 -24.03 7.51
CA ALA A 426 -23.43 -23.58 8.90
C ALA A 426 -22.60 -22.29 9.01
N LEU A 427 -21.48 -22.19 8.31
CA LEU A 427 -20.69 -20.97 8.22
C LEU A 427 -21.51 -19.84 7.55
N LEU A 428 -22.21 -20.14 6.45
CA LEU A 428 -23.11 -19.17 5.78
C LEU A 428 -24.30 -18.76 6.66
N ALA A 429 -24.84 -19.67 7.48
CA ALA A 429 -25.92 -19.38 8.43
C ALA A 429 -25.42 -18.48 9.56
N MET A 430 -24.24 -18.76 10.13
CA MET A 430 -23.58 -17.91 11.13
C MET A 430 -23.22 -16.53 10.57
N MET A 431 -22.71 -16.48 9.32
CA MET A 431 -22.48 -15.23 8.60
C MET A 431 -23.78 -14.43 8.51
N ARG A 432 -24.90 -15.05 8.09
CA ARG A 432 -26.20 -14.37 8.02
C ARG A 432 -26.68 -13.91 9.39
N GLU A 433 -26.62 -14.76 10.42
CA GLU A 433 -27.06 -14.43 11.78
C GLU A 433 -26.27 -13.27 12.39
N LYS A 434 -24.93 -13.29 12.33
CA LYS A 434 -24.11 -12.19 12.88
C LYS A 434 -24.22 -10.90 12.07
N MET A 435 -24.53 -11.00 10.78
CA MET A 435 -24.79 -9.84 9.91
C MET A 435 -26.18 -9.24 10.13
N LEU A 436 -27.20 -10.06 10.41
CA LEU A 436 -28.57 -9.64 10.76
C LEU A 436 -28.68 -9.18 12.22
N GLY A 437 -27.94 -9.80 13.13
CA GLY A 437 -27.85 -9.48 14.57
C GLY A 437 -27.02 -8.23 14.87
N ALA A 438 -26.23 -7.74 13.92
CA ALA A 438 -25.59 -6.41 13.96
C ALA A 438 -26.58 -5.24 13.82
N GLY A 439 -27.88 -5.49 14.03
CA GLY A 439 -28.85 -4.47 14.37
C GLY A 439 -28.54 -3.85 15.73
N VAL A 440 -27.80 -2.74 15.70
CA VAL A 440 -27.64 -1.76 16.80
C VAL A 440 -26.79 -2.24 17.96
N VAL A 441 -25.46 -2.10 17.82
CA VAL A 441 -24.66 -1.48 18.89
C VAL A 441 -24.22 -0.12 18.35
N MET A 442 -24.96 0.93 18.72
CA MET A 442 -24.45 2.29 18.63
C MET A 442 -23.27 2.39 19.59
N THR A 443 -22.07 2.04 19.15
CA THR A 443 -20.86 2.26 19.95
C THR A 443 -20.70 3.76 20.15
N SER A 444 -20.38 4.20 21.37
CA SER A 444 -20.14 5.63 21.69
C SER A 444 -19.06 6.25 20.79
N ALA A 445 -18.16 5.43 20.24
CA ALA A 445 -17.20 5.79 19.21
C ALA A 445 -17.84 6.38 17.94
N ASN A 446 -18.95 5.82 17.46
CA ASN A 446 -19.64 6.32 16.26
C ASN A 446 -20.29 7.68 16.54
N GLN A 447 -20.90 7.88 17.72
CA GLN A 447 -21.45 9.17 18.12
C GLN A 447 -20.36 10.23 18.29
N LYS A 448 -19.27 9.91 19.02
CA LYS A 448 -18.13 10.82 19.19
C LYS A 448 -17.46 11.18 17.85
N MET A 449 -17.37 10.24 16.90
CA MET A 449 -16.86 10.54 15.55
C MET A 449 -17.83 11.35 14.71
N ASP A 450 -19.13 11.04 14.75
CA ASP A 450 -20.13 11.83 14.03
C ASP A 450 -20.16 13.28 14.55
N GLU A 451 -19.98 13.50 15.85
CA GLU A 451 -19.81 14.82 16.45
C GLU A 451 -18.50 15.48 15.97
N PHE A 452 -17.37 14.78 16.08
CA PHE A 452 -16.06 15.28 15.61
C PHE A 452 -16.09 15.71 14.14
N PHE A 453 -16.65 14.89 13.24
CA PHE A 453 -16.74 15.23 11.82
C PHE A 453 -17.80 16.28 11.50
N ARG A 454 -18.87 16.40 12.29
CA ARG A 454 -19.83 17.52 12.17
C ARG A 454 -19.19 18.85 12.52
N ASP A 455 -18.45 18.90 13.64
CA ASP A 455 -17.76 20.11 14.08
C ASP A 455 -16.66 20.51 13.09
N GLU A 456 -15.93 19.55 12.52
CA GLU A 456 -14.92 19.85 11.50
C GLU A 456 -15.55 20.33 10.17
N GLN A 457 -16.69 19.76 9.75
CA GLN A 457 -17.41 20.28 8.57
C GLN A 457 -17.86 21.72 8.78
N GLN A 458 -18.32 22.09 9.99
CA GLN A 458 -18.60 23.49 10.32
C GLN A 458 -17.33 24.35 10.26
N PHE A 459 -16.19 23.84 10.71
CA PHE A 459 -14.90 24.53 10.63
C PHE A 459 -14.43 24.74 9.19
N ARG A 460 -14.66 23.78 8.28
CA ARG A 460 -14.33 23.89 6.85
C ARG A 460 -15.28 24.79 6.06
N VAL A 461 -16.48 25.06 6.56
CA VAL A 461 -17.43 26.03 5.98
C VAL A 461 -17.12 27.47 6.42
N LEU A 462 -16.40 27.64 7.53
CA LEU A 462 -15.96 28.94 8.06
C LEU A 462 -14.61 29.43 7.49
N LEU A 463 -13.86 28.57 6.81
CA LEU A 463 -12.66 28.88 6.02
C LEU A 463 -13.01 29.00 4.53
#